data_AF-A0A9J7AL67-F1
#
_entry.id   AF-A0A9J7AL67-F1
#
_cell.length_a   1.000
_cell.length_b   1.000
_cell.length_c   1.000
_cell.angle_alpha   90.00
_cell.angle_beta   90.00
_cell.angle_gamma   90.00
#
_symmetry.space_group_name_H-M   'P 1'
#
loop_
_entity.id
_entity.type
_entity.pdbx_description
1 polymer ?
#
loop_
_entity_poly.entity_id
_entity_poly.type
_entity_poly.pdbx_seq_one_letter_code
_entity_poly.pdbx_strand_id
1 'polypeptide(L)'
;MNWLKKKPILLSITLLLTACSTPYKPYGFSGGYQDEKTAEGEYNLSYVGNGVTSKEKVRKMWHRRAAELCDGLYDFEYLNEDDINHTLFTGGAVVPLYFPQIVGTVTCQNPQ
;
A
#
# COMPACT_ATOMS: atom_id res chain seq x y z
N MET A 1 -14.95 -32.20 -44.73
CA MET A 1 -14.93 -30.76 -45.00
C MET A 1 -15.58 -30.06 -43.80
N ASN A 2 -14.76 -29.43 -42.95
CA ASN A 2 -15.02 -28.17 -42.23
C ASN A 2 -16.27 -28.07 -41.31
N TRP A 3 -16.25 -27.51 -40.10
CA TRP A 3 -15.23 -26.89 -39.26
C TRP A 3 -16.05 -26.33 -38.09
N LEU A 4 -16.14 -27.00 -36.95
CA LEU A 4 -16.64 -26.35 -35.74
C LEU A 4 -15.73 -26.76 -34.58
N LYS A 5 -14.52 -26.18 -34.59
CA LYS A 5 -13.66 -26.08 -33.42
C LYS A 5 -14.47 -25.36 -32.33
N LYS A 6 -15.05 -26.11 -31.38
CA LYS A 6 -15.70 -25.54 -30.20
C LYS A 6 -14.60 -24.89 -29.35
N LYS A 7 -14.43 -23.58 -29.52
CA LYS A 7 -13.50 -22.74 -28.77
C LYS A 7 -13.97 -22.70 -27.30
N PRO A 8 -13.11 -22.95 -26.30
CA PRO A 8 -13.47 -22.74 -24.91
C PRO A 8 -13.49 -21.22 -24.64
N ILE A 9 -14.61 -20.57 -24.97
CA ILE A 9 -14.86 -19.17 -24.63
C ILE A 9 -15.62 -19.17 -23.30
N LEU A 10 -14.93 -19.47 -22.19
CA LEU A 10 -15.51 -19.34 -20.86
C LEU A 10 -14.45 -19.13 -19.78
N LEU A 11 -13.43 -18.29 -20.03
CA LEU A 11 -12.35 -18.06 -19.06
C LEU A 11 -11.84 -16.61 -19.00
N SER A 12 -12.70 -15.59 -19.06
CA SER A 12 -12.22 -14.19 -19.06
C SER A 12 -13.07 -13.15 -18.31
N ILE A 13 -13.95 -13.52 -17.39
CA ILE A 13 -14.77 -12.54 -16.64
C ILE A 13 -14.37 -12.37 -15.15
N THR A 14 -13.50 -13.23 -14.61
CA THR A 14 -13.13 -13.17 -13.18
C THR A 14 -12.02 -12.17 -12.80
N LEU A 15 -11.47 -11.40 -13.75
CA LEU A 15 -10.32 -10.51 -13.48
C LEU A 15 -10.67 -9.09 -13.02
N LEU A 16 -11.95 -8.76 -12.82
CA LEU A 16 -12.40 -7.37 -12.58
C LEU A 16 -12.75 -7.02 -11.11
N LEU A 17 -12.48 -7.91 -10.15
CA LEU A 17 -12.68 -7.60 -8.71
C LEU A 17 -11.44 -7.02 -8.01
N THR A 18 -10.48 -6.45 -8.74
CA THR A 18 -9.37 -5.75 -8.09
C THR A 18 -9.91 -4.47 -7.43
N ALA A 19 -10.06 -4.50 -6.11
CA ALA A 19 -10.49 -3.35 -5.32
C ALA A 19 -9.68 -2.10 -5.69
N CYS A 20 -10.36 -0.99 -5.97
CA CYS A 20 -9.76 0.31 -6.27
C CYS A 20 -9.08 0.86 -5.00
N SER A 21 -7.90 0.35 -4.69
CA SER A 21 -7.15 0.70 -3.49
C SER A 21 -5.66 0.62 -3.81
N THR A 22 -4.85 1.36 -3.06
CA THR A 22 -3.41 1.41 -3.23
C THR A 22 -2.84 0.00 -3.24
N PRO A 23 -2.17 -0.41 -4.33
CA PRO A 23 -1.50 -1.71 -4.37
C PRO A 23 -0.31 -1.71 -3.41
N TYR A 24 0.10 -2.90 -2.99
CA TYR A 24 1.33 -3.08 -2.22
C TYR A 24 2.54 -2.92 -3.14
N LYS A 25 3.26 -1.81 -3.02
CA LYS A 25 4.41 -1.45 -3.86
C LYS A 25 5.24 -0.35 -3.20
N PRO A 26 6.49 -0.11 -3.66
CA PRO A 26 7.23 1.08 -3.30
C PRO A 26 6.43 2.35 -3.58
N TYR A 27 6.67 3.39 -2.77
CA TYR A 27 5.98 4.67 -2.86
C TYR A 27 6.09 5.29 -4.26
N GLY A 28 4.97 5.84 -4.73
CA GLY A 28 4.86 6.49 -6.03
C GLY A 28 3.53 7.22 -6.16
N PHE A 29 3.07 7.47 -7.39
CA PHE A 29 1.91 8.34 -7.66
C PHE A 29 0.60 7.96 -6.93
N SER A 30 0.37 6.67 -6.65
CA SER A 30 -0.85 6.18 -5.96
C SER A 30 -0.60 5.80 -4.50
N GLY A 31 0.50 6.26 -3.92
CA GLY A 31 0.98 5.82 -2.61
C GLY A 31 1.84 4.56 -2.71
N GLY A 32 2.06 3.91 -1.57
CA GLY A 32 2.96 2.77 -1.38
C GLY A 32 3.78 2.89 -0.11
N TYR A 33 4.72 1.96 0.09
CA TYR A 33 5.65 1.98 1.22
C TYR A 33 6.95 2.71 0.88
N GLN A 34 7.56 3.32 1.90
CA GLN A 34 8.93 3.82 1.85
C GLN A 34 9.60 3.48 3.18
N ASP A 35 10.79 2.91 3.12
CA ASP A 35 11.60 2.53 4.28
C ASP A 35 13.03 3.00 4.14
N GLU A 36 13.66 3.26 5.29
CA GLU A 36 15.05 3.67 5.43
C GLU A 36 15.68 2.90 6.60
N LYS A 37 16.80 2.21 6.35
CA LYS A 37 17.57 1.53 7.39
C LYS A 37 18.33 2.57 8.22
N THR A 38 18.02 2.68 9.50
CA THR A 38 18.67 3.64 10.42
C THR A 38 19.83 2.99 11.18
N ALA A 39 19.71 1.70 11.49
CA ALA A 39 20.76 0.88 12.10
C ALA A 39 20.57 -0.60 11.72
N GLU A 40 21.40 -1.48 12.27
CA GLU A 40 21.24 -2.93 12.10
C GLU A 40 19.94 -3.40 12.76
N GLY A 41 19.01 -3.95 11.97
CA GLY A 41 17.69 -4.34 12.44
C GLY A 41 16.72 -3.18 12.74
N GLU A 42 17.06 -1.93 12.41
CA GLU A 42 16.19 -0.77 12.67
C GLU A 42 15.84 -0.03 11.38
N TYR A 43 14.55 0.31 11.25
CA TYR A 43 14.02 0.98 10.07
C TYR A 43 13.02 2.08 10.43
N ASN A 44 13.13 3.20 9.74
CA ASN A 44 12.02 4.14 9.61
C ASN A 44 11.13 3.67 8.47
N LEU A 45 9.83 3.49 8.72
CA LEU A 45 8.88 2.97 7.75
C LEU A 45 7.67 3.90 7.64
N SER A 46 7.31 4.23 6.41
CA SER A 46 6.06 4.92 6.09
C SER A 46 5.25 4.15 5.05
N TYR A 47 3.93 4.26 5.15
CA TYR A 47 3.00 3.75 4.14
C TYR A 47 1.93 4.80 3.86
N VAL A 48 1.74 5.14 2.58
CA VAL A 48 0.75 6.12 2.12
C VAL A 48 -0.30 5.42 1.27
N GLY A 49 -1.57 5.63 1.61
CA GLY A 49 -2.72 5.20 0.82
C GLY A 49 -3.07 6.19 -0.30
N ASN A 50 -4.29 6.09 -0.80
CA ASN A 50 -4.89 7.04 -1.73
C ASN A 50 -6.31 7.38 -1.25
N GLY A 51 -7.01 8.27 -1.94
CA GLY A 51 -8.32 8.81 -1.52
C GLY A 51 -9.47 7.79 -1.44
N VAL A 52 -9.22 6.52 -1.75
CA VAL A 52 -10.20 5.42 -1.67
C VAL A 52 -9.68 4.24 -0.83
N THR A 53 -8.49 4.34 -0.27
CA THR A 53 -7.91 3.32 0.62
C THR A 53 -8.18 3.69 2.06
N SER A 54 -8.69 2.77 2.87
CA SER A 54 -8.94 3.01 4.29
C SER A 54 -7.65 3.03 5.11
N LYS A 55 -7.62 3.80 6.21
CA LYS A 55 -6.50 3.84 7.17
C LYS A 55 -6.17 2.45 7.74
N GLU A 56 -7.18 1.62 8.03
CA GLU A 56 -6.97 0.24 8.47
C GLU A 56 -6.20 -0.59 7.43
N LYS A 57 -6.49 -0.40 6.14
CA LYS A 57 -5.78 -1.10 5.08
C LYS A 57 -4.34 -0.60 4.96
N VAL A 58 -4.11 0.72 5.10
CA VAL A 58 -2.75 1.28 5.19
C VAL A 58 -1.98 0.65 6.36
N ARG A 59 -2.60 0.52 7.55
CA ARG A 59 -1.99 -0.16 8.71
C ARG A 59 -1.59 -1.60 8.43
N LYS A 60 -2.48 -2.37 7.81
CA LYS A 60 -2.18 -3.75 7.40
C LYS A 60 -0.99 -3.82 6.44
N MET A 61 -0.91 -2.90 5.48
CA MET A 61 0.18 -2.88 4.51
C MET A 61 1.50 -2.38 5.12
N TRP A 62 1.44 -1.45 6.07
CA TRP A 62 2.58 -1.01 6.87
C TRP A 62 3.17 -2.19 7.65
N HIS A 63 2.34 -2.94 8.39
CA HIS A 63 2.79 -4.13 9.13
C HIS A 63 3.32 -5.24 8.24
N ARG A 64 2.73 -5.41 7.04
CA ARG A 64 3.26 -6.34 6.05
C ARG A 64 4.70 -5.97 5.66
N ARG A 65 4.97 -4.68 5.43
CA ARG A 65 6.33 -4.23 5.08
C ARG A 65 7.30 -4.39 6.24
N ALA A 66 6.88 -4.08 7.46
CA ALA A 66 7.68 -4.33 8.67
C ALA A 66 8.08 -5.81 8.81
N ALA A 67 7.12 -6.73 8.58
CA ALA A 67 7.41 -8.17 8.59
C ALA A 67 8.39 -8.58 7.48
N GLU A 68 8.30 -7.99 6.29
CA GLU A 68 9.25 -8.24 5.19
C GLU A 68 10.66 -7.69 5.48
N LEU A 69 10.79 -6.62 6.26
CA LEU A 69 12.09 -6.05 6.67
C LEU A 69 12.78 -6.88 7.76
N CYS A 70 12.00 -7.55 8.60
CA CYS A 70 12.50 -8.29 9.78
C CYS A 70 12.32 -9.81 9.68
N ASP A 71 12.02 -10.33 8.49
CA ASP A 71 11.72 -11.75 8.25
C ASP A 71 10.66 -12.34 9.23
N GLY A 72 9.71 -11.52 9.64
CA GLY A 72 8.58 -11.91 10.49
C GLY A 72 8.42 -11.09 11.75
N LEU A 73 9.29 -11.27 12.75
CA LEU A 73 9.11 -10.73 14.10
C LEU A 73 9.77 -9.36 14.28
N TYR A 74 8.99 -8.39 14.75
CA TYR A 74 9.43 -7.03 14.99
C TYR A 74 8.62 -6.37 16.11
N ASP A 75 9.26 -5.40 16.75
CA ASP A 75 8.60 -4.38 17.56
C ASP A 75 8.43 -3.11 16.73
N PHE A 76 7.46 -2.27 17.10
CA PHE A 76 7.16 -1.05 16.37
C PHE A 76 6.70 0.08 17.28
N GLU A 77 6.94 1.31 16.85
CA GLU A 77 6.39 2.52 17.45
C GLU A 77 5.84 3.41 16.33
N TYR A 78 4.57 3.83 16.45
CA TYR A 78 4.02 4.80 15.52
C TYR A 78 4.46 6.21 15.90
N LEU A 79 5.06 6.90 14.94
CA LEU A 79 5.40 8.31 15.05
C LEU A 79 4.23 9.19 14.62
N ASN A 80 3.45 8.74 13.64
CA ASN A 80 2.32 9.50 13.11
C ASN A 80 1.28 8.59 12.42
N GLU A 81 -0.01 8.89 12.61
CA GLU A 81 -1.13 8.24 11.91
C GLU A 81 -2.15 9.27 11.37
N ASP A 82 -1.70 10.20 10.53
CA ASP A 82 -2.52 11.28 9.96
C ASP A 82 -2.91 11.05 8.50
N ASP A 83 -3.75 11.95 7.97
CA ASP A 83 -4.11 11.98 6.56
C ASP A 83 -3.37 13.12 5.86
N ILE A 84 -2.72 12.81 4.72
CA ILE A 84 -2.09 13.81 3.87
C ILE A 84 -3.17 14.52 3.07
N ASN A 85 -3.21 15.85 3.18
CA ASN A 85 -4.13 16.70 2.43
C ASN A 85 -3.56 17.00 1.04
N HIS A 86 -4.18 16.43 0.01
CA HIS A 86 -3.94 16.79 -1.37
C HIS A 86 -5.03 17.72 -1.88
N THR A 87 -4.64 18.78 -2.57
CA THR A 87 -5.59 19.73 -3.16
C THR A 87 -5.67 19.50 -4.65
N LEU A 88 -6.83 19.06 -5.15
CA LEU A 88 -7.07 18.90 -6.58
C LEU A 88 -7.89 20.08 -7.11
N PHE A 89 -7.39 20.71 -8.18
CA PHE A 89 -8.10 21.77 -8.90
C PHE A 89 -8.78 21.18 -10.12
N THR A 90 -10.11 21.26 -10.18
CA THR A 90 -10.92 20.68 -11.26
C THR A 90 -12.05 21.64 -11.60
N GLY A 91 -12.08 22.12 -12.85
CA GLY A 91 -13.18 22.94 -13.36
C GLY A 91 -13.48 24.23 -12.58
N GLY A 92 -12.49 24.84 -11.95
CA GLY A 92 -12.67 26.03 -11.10
C GLY A 92 -13.06 25.75 -9.65
N ALA A 93 -13.19 24.48 -9.25
CA ALA A 93 -13.39 24.07 -7.87
C ALA A 93 -12.12 23.49 -7.25
N VAL A 94 -11.99 23.66 -5.93
CA VAL A 94 -10.94 23.07 -5.10
C VAL A 94 -11.52 21.87 -4.36
N VAL A 95 -10.99 20.69 -4.60
CA VAL A 95 -11.42 19.45 -3.95
C VAL A 95 -10.30 18.95 -3.05
N PRO A 96 -10.47 18.95 -1.72
CA PRO A 96 -9.52 18.31 -0.83
C PRO A 96 -9.64 16.79 -0.94
N LEU A 97 -8.50 16.12 -1.01
CA LEU A 97 -8.35 14.67 -1.00
C LEU A 97 -7.51 14.28 0.21
N TYR A 98 -8.00 13.33 0.99
CA TYR A 98 -7.36 12.87 2.21
C TYR A 98 -6.76 11.49 1.97
N PHE A 99 -5.43 11.40 2.00
CA PHE A 99 -4.72 10.14 1.78
C PHE A 99 -4.16 9.66 3.11
N PRO A 100 -4.65 8.53 3.67
CA PRO A 100 -4.18 8.06 4.96
C PRO A 100 -2.70 7.67 4.89
N GLN A 101 -1.94 8.08 5.90
CA GLN A 101 -0.53 7.76 6.06
C GLN A 101 -0.29 7.17 7.46
N ILE A 102 0.67 6.25 7.53
CA ILE A 102 1.23 5.78 8.80
C ILE A 102 2.74 5.88 8.69
N VAL A 103 3.37 6.46 9.71
CA VAL A 103 4.82 6.58 9.87
C VAL A 103 5.20 5.99 11.21
N GLY A 104 6.23 5.17 11.24
CA GLY A 104 6.71 4.55 12.47
C GLY A 104 8.13 4.06 12.35
N THR A 105 8.67 3.63 13.48
CA THR A 105 9.93 2.88 13.57
C THR A 105 9.62 1.39 13.67
N VAL A 106 10.53 0.57 13.16
CA VAL A 106 10.49 -0.89 13.22
C VAL A 106 11.83 -1.37 13.75
N THR A 107 11.79 -2.23 14.76
CA THR A 107 12.97 -2.88 15.33
C THR A 107 12.81 -4.39 15.21
N CYS A 108 13.70 -5.03 14.46
CA CYS A 108 13.69 -6.47 14.26
C CYS A 108 14.15 -7.18 15.53
N GLN A 109 13.42 -8.21 15.95
CA GLN A 109 13.78 -8.99 17.14
C GLN A 109 14.98 -9.92 16.89
N ASN A 110 15.28 -10.22 15.63
CA ASN A 110 16.45 -10.99 15.22
C ASN A 110 17.13 -10.31 14.02
N PRO A 111 18.01 -9.32 14.25
CA PRO A 111 18.73 -8.62 13.17
C PRO A 111 19.62 -9.58 12.38
N GLN A 112 19.73 -9.36 11.07
CA GLN A 112 20.61 -10.09 10.14
C GLN A 112 21.99 -9.46 10.02
#